data_AF-A0A8J8JNB9-F1
#
_entry.id   AF-A0A8J8JNB9-F1
#
_cell.length_a   1.000
_cell.length_b   1.000
_cell.length_c   1.000
_cell.angle_alpha   90.00
_cell.angle_beta   90.00
_cell.angle_gamma   90.00
#
_symmetry.space_group_name_H-M   'P 1'
#
loop_
_entity.id
_entity.type
_entity.pdbx_description
1 polymer ?
#
loop_
_entity_poly.entity_id
_entity_poly.type
_entity_poly.pdbx_seq_one_letter_code
_entity_poly.pdbx_strand_id
1 'polypeptide(L)'
;MTDGTQSTGAKEDSDFDEEYADLGATTQNAMEIAETSMDIVRGFVPDETLADRVRQKSVHSMGDIEFQHLLEFTGSDELDDDEDAPVRAGARAVLEETTIVTDITMAKAGITGRGHDCETRKAIGNGAELAKETGMTRTAASVLELDKRGVYEEAIAVVGNAPTAAFALADCIEDGTRPATIVATPVGFVKAEESRQRVREVSEEYGVPAITNVGRRGGSGLAAALTNELIHVAKDVRTDELELDLPAETRAARASDGATENDEDR
;
A
#
# COMPACT_ATOMS: atom_id res chain seq x y z
N MET A 1 -50.53 6.08 32.57
CA MET A 1 -49.79 6.22 33.84
C MET A 1 -49.64 4.80 34.36
N THR A 2 -48.51 4.12 34.36
CA THR A 2 -47.07 4.44 34.50
C THR A 2 -46.32 3.43 33.61
N ASP A 3 -45.45 3.83 32.70
CA ASP A 3 -44.01 4.16 32.87
C ASP A 3 -43.13 2.96 33.28
N GLY A 4 -42.05 2.73 32.53
CA GLY A 4 -41.15 1.59 32.72
C GLY A 4 -40.32 1.20 31.48
N THR A 5 -39.62 2.18 30.92
CA THR A 5 -38.58 2.15 29.87
C THR A 5 -37.70 0.89 29.89
N GLN A 6 -37.67 0.16 28.76
CA GLN A 6 -36.59 -0.78 28.46
C GLN A 6 -35.38 0.01 27.99
N SER A 7 -34.30 -0.07 28.77
CA SER A 7 -32.99 0.47 28.44
C SER A 7 -32.42 -0.25 27.22
N THR A 8 -32.34 0.46 26.09
CA THR A 8 -31.48 0.13 24.96
C THR A 8 -30.06 0.54 25.32
N GLY A 9 -29.27 -0.40 25.81
CA GLY A 9 -27.83 -0.23 25.95
C GLY A 9 -27.19 -0.21 24.57
N ALA A 10 -26.75 0.96 24.16
CA ALA A 10 -25.91 1.20 23.01
C ALA A 10 -24.68 0.27 23.06
N LYS A 11 -24.39 -0.41 21.95
CA LYS A 11 -23.05 -0.93 21.70
C LYS A 11 -22.23 0.27 21.20
N GLU A 12 -21.64 0.98 22.14
CA GLU A 12 -20.57 1.94 21.87
C GLU A 12 -19.22 1.22 21.89
N ASP A 13 -18.30 1.80 21.12
CA ASP A 13 -16.87 1.52 20.95
C ASP A 13 -16.49 0.34 20.05
N SER A 14 -16.60 0.58 18.74
CA SER A 14 -15.69 -0.06 17.78
C SER A 14 -14.32 0.59 17.91
N ASP A 15 -13.39 -0.19 18.46
CA ASP A 15 -12.00 0.05 18.85
C ASP A 15 -11.07 0.49 17.68
N PHE A 16 -11.50 1.42 16.83
CA PHE A 16 -10.72 1.96 15.70
C PHE A 16 -9.76 3.08 16.10
N ASP A 17 -9.89 3.58 17.34
CA ASP A 17 -9.16 4.73 17.90
C ASP A 17 -7.95 4.34 18.78
N GLU A 18 -7.09 3.44 18.29
CA GLU A 18 -5.67 3.54 18.68
C GLU A 18 -4.97 4.45 17.66
N GLU A 19 -5.06 5.73 17.96
CA GLU A 19 -4.25 6.85 17.49
C GLU A 19 -2.78 6.41 17.32
N TYR A 20 -2.27 6.57 16.09
CA TYR A 20 -0.89 6.33 15.68
C TYR A 20 -0.20 5.05 16.21
N ALA A 21 -0.18 4.00 15.38
CA ALA A 21 0.75 2.89 15.54
C ALA A 21 1.47 2.63 14.23
N ASP A 22 2.55 3.38 13.97
CA ASP A 22 3.64 2.83 13.18
C ASP A 22 4.01 1.48 13.81
N LEU A 23 4.03 0.43 12.99
CA LEU A 23 3.93 -0.99 13.35
C LEU A 23 4.73 -1.37 14.61
N GLY A 24 4.15 -1.18 15.80
CA GLY A 24 4.77 -1.52 17.09
C GLY A 24 4.88 -0.41 18.14
N ALA A 25 4.56 0.84 17.82
CA ALA A 25 4.59 1.94 18.78
C ALA A 25 3.35 1.99 19.69
N THR A 26 3.20 1.01 20.59
CA THR A 26 2.03 0.93 21.51
C THR A 26 2.27 1.57 22.87
N THR A 27 3.37 2.30 23.04
CA THR A 27 3.70 2.99 24.29
C THR A 27 4.01 4.43 23.98
N GLN A 28 3.76 5.34 24.93
CA GLN A 28 4.02 6.77 24.76
C GLN A 28 5.45 7.06 24.27
N ASN A 29 6.46 6.44 24.87
CA ASN A 29 7.86 6.58 24.44
C ASN A 29 8.08 6.06 23.01
N ALA A 30 7.42 4.96 22.63
CA ALA A 30 7.54 4.45 21.27
C ALA A 30 6.83 5.36 20.25
N MET A 31 5.70 5.98 20.62
CA MET A 31 5.01 6.99 19.81
C MET A 31 5.90 8.22 19.62
N GLU A 32 6.50 8.75 20.70
CA GLU A 32 7.43 9.87 20.65
C GLU A 32 8.63 9.59 19.72
N ILE A 33 9.20 8.38 19.77
CA ILE A 33 10.31 7.98 18.87
C ILE A 33 9.85 7.95 17.41
N ALA A 34 8.69 7.35 17.14
CA ALA A 34 8.17 7.23 15.78
C ALA A 34 7.79 8.59 15.19
N GLU A 35 7.16 9.47 15.98
CA GLU A 35 6.87 10.86 15.61
C GLU A 35 8.16 11.64 15.32
N THR A 36 9.12 11.62 16.25
CA THR A 36 10.44 12.27 16.07
C THR A 36 11.14 11.75 14.80
N SER A 37 11.07 10.45 14.54
CA SER A 37 11.68 9.88 13.34
C SER A 37 10.99 10.36 12.06
N MET A 38 9.66 10.48 12.04
CA MET A 38 8.92 10.98 10.89
C MET A 38 9.16 12.48 10.68
N ASP A 39 9.28 13.27 11.74
CA ASP A 39 9.65 14.69 11.64
C ASP A 39 11.02 14.90 10.99
N ILE A 40 11.98 14.04 11.30
CA ILE A 40 13.28 14.04 10.62
C ILE A 40 13.10 13.72 9.12
N VAL A 41 12.25 12.75 8.77
CA VAL A 41 11.99 12.36 7.38
C VAL A 41 11.29 13.47 6.60
N ARG A 42 10.32 14.16 7.19
CA ARG A 42 9.65 15.35 6.63
C ARG A 42 10.59 16.54 6.40
N GLY A 43 11.76 16.54 7.07
CA GLY A 43 12.85 17.46 6.77
C GLY A 43 13.54 17.20 5.42
N PHE A 44 13.36 16.02 4.82
CA PHE A 44 13.97 15.62 3.56
C PHE A 44 12.96 15.42 2.43
N VAL A 45 11.79 14.88 2.73
CA VAL A 45 10.73 14.59 1.76
C VAL A 45 9.58 15.57 2.02
N PRO A 46 9.00 16.20 0.98
CA PRO A 46 7.79 17.01 1.13
C PRO A 46 6.62 16.22 1.77
N ASP A 47 5.56 16.92 2.16
CA ASP A 47 4.35 16.32 2.77
C ASP A 47 3.07 16.90 2.14
N GLU A 48 3.08 17.05 0.80
CA GLU A 48 2.03 17.76 0.07
C GLU A 48 1.09 16.78 -0.67
N THR A 49 1.63 15.64 -1.09
CA THR A 49 0.92 14.64 -1.92
C THR A 49 0.80 13.29 -1.22
N LEU A 50 -0.08 12.41 -1.70
CA LEU A 50 -0.12 11.02 -1.22
C LEU A 50 1.16 10.26 -1.62
N ALA A 51 1.70 10.56 -2.80
CA ALA A 51 2.99 10.03 -3.25
C ALA A 51 4.14 10.43 -2.30
N ASP A 52 4.10 11.64 -1.75
CA ASP A 52 5.06 12.09 -0.74
C ASP A 52 5.00 11.26 0.54
N ARG A 53 3.80 10.92 1.04
CA ARG A 53 3.65 10.01 2.19
C ARG A 53 4.28 8.65 1.92
N VAL A 54 4.08 8.12 0.71
CA VAL A 54 4.70 6.86 0.28
C VAL A 54 6.23 6.98 0.20
N ARG A 55 6.76 8.12 -0.28
CA ARG A 55 8.21 8.42 -0.27
C ARG A 55 8.76 8.53 1.15
N GLN A 56 8.08 9.24 2.06
CA GLN A 56 8.47 9.32 3.46
C GLN A 56 8.51 7.92 4.09
N LYS A 57 7.48 7.10 3.86
CA LYS A 57 7.44 5.72 4.37
C LYS A 57 8.57 4.87 3.83
N SER A 58 8.97 5.07 2.56
CA SER A 58 10.11 4.39 1.97
C SER A 58 11.44 4.79 2.65
N VAL A 59 11.66 6.08 2.90
CA VAL A 59 12.86 6.58 3.58
C VAL A 59 12.91 6.09 5.04
N HIS A 60 11.79 6.18 5.75
CA HIS A 60 11.69 5.75 7.14
C HIS A 60 11.98 4.24 7.28
N SER A 61 11.31 3.41 6.50
CA SER A 61 11.44 1.95 6.59
C SER A 61 12.82 1.44 6.17
N MET A 62 13.48 2.12 5.23
CA MET A 62 14.79 1.72 4.73
C MET A 62 15.96 2.38 5.48
N GLY A 63 15.70 3.46 6.23
CA GLY A 63 16.74 4.27 6.87
C GLY A 63 17.68 4.94 5.87
N ASP A 64 17.20 5.20 4.65
CA ASP A 64 18.01 5.71 3.53
C ASP A 64 17.22 6.77 2.75
N ILE A 65 17.68 8.02 2.85
CA ILE A 65 17.04 9.22 2.30
C ILE A 65 16.92 9.14 0.77
N GLU A 66 17.80 8.39 0.11
CA GLU A 66 17.80 8.25 -1.34
C GLU A 66 16.54 7.59 -1.88
N PHE A 67 15.81 6.80 -1.06
CA PHE A 67 14.60 6.12 -1.52
C PHE A 67 13.50 7.06 -2.02
N GLN A 68 13.48 8.31 -1.57
CA GLN A 68 12.56 9.33 -2.07
C GLN A 68 12.69 9.55 -3.59
N HIS A 69 13.90 9.36 -4.14
CA HIS A 69 14.22 9.55 -5.56
C HIS A 69 14.14 8.25 -6.36
N LEU A 70 13.87 7.12 -5.71
CA LEU A 70 13.84 5.82 -6.38
C LEU A 70 12.45 5.34 -6.71
N LEU A 71 11.42 5.82 -6.00
CA LEU A 71 10.05 5.39 -6.23
C LEU A 71 9.56 5.90 -7.57
N GLU A 72 8.85 5.01 -8.26
CA GLU A 72 8.20 5.28 -9.54
C GLU A 72 6.73 4.93 -9.40
N PHE A 73 5.88 5.84 -9.85
CA PHE A 73 4.43 5.74 -9.79
C PHE A 73 3.89 5.66 -11.22
N THR A 74 2.96 4.75 -11.45
CA THR A 74 2.38 4.50 -12.77
C THR A 74 0.88 4.33 -12.62
N GLY A 75 0.10 4.95 -13.50
CA GLY A 75 -1.35 4.85 -13.54
C GLY A 75 -2.00 6.22 -13.46
N SER A 76 -3.22 6.30 -13.94
CA SER A 76 -4.05 7.51 -13.92
C SER A 76 -5.43 7.19 -13.37
N ASP A 77 -6.12 8.19 -12.85
CA ASP A 77 -7.54 8.09 -12.51
C ASP A 77 -8.30 9.36 -12.93
N GLU A 78 -9.50 9.57 -12.39
CA GLU A 78 -10.37 10.70 -12.77
C GLU A 78 -9.80 12.08 -12.42
N LEU A 79 -8.77 12.15 -11.56
CA LEU A 79 -8.15 13.39 -11.09
C LEU A 79 -6.93 13.83 -11.90
N ASP A 80 -6.62 13.14 -13.01
CA ASP A 80 -5.47 13.29 -13.92
C ASP A 80 -4.36 12.25 -13.69
N ASP A 81 -3.36 12.23 -14.58
CA ASP A 81 -2.15 11.38 -14.51
C ASP A 81 -1.16 11.98 -13.50
N ASP A 82 -1.44 11.77 -12.20
CA ASP A 82 -0.57 12.16 -11.10
C ASP A 82 0.01 10.95 -10.35
N GLU A 83 1.07 11.18 -9.57
CA GLU A 83 1.72 10.12 -8.81
C GLU A 83 0.86 9.60 -7.64
N ASP A 84 -0.22 10.30 -7.30
CA ASP A 84 -1.15 9.90 -6.26
C ASP A 84 -2.11 8.81 -6.74
N ALA A 85 -2.37 8.69 -8.05
CA ALA A 85 -3.30 7.73 -8.64
C ALA A 85 -3.13 6.28 -8.14
N PRO A 86 -1.93 5.66 -8.16
CA PRO A 86 -1.75 4.31 -7.62
C PRO A 86 -1.94 4.23 -6.10
N VAL A 87 -1.71 5.32 -5.37
CA VAL A 87 -1.95 5.41 -3.92
C VAL A 87 -3.44 5.46 -3.63
N ARG A 88 -4.19 6.28 -4.38
CA ARG A 88 -5.66 6.36 -4.30
C ARG A 88 -6.30 5.02 -4.65
N ALA A 89 -5.88 4.39 -5.75
CA ALA A 89 -6.36 3.07 -6.16
C ALA A 89 -6.12 2.01 -5.06
N GLY A 90 -4.93 2.02 -4.45
CA GLY A 90 -4.61 1.16 -3.33
C GLY A 90 -5.45 1.41 -2.09
N ALA A 91 -5.64 2.67 -1.71
CA ALA A 91 -6.49 3.03 -0.58
C ALA A 91 -7.95 2.64 -0.80
N ARG A 92 -8.51 2.86 -2.00
CA ARG A 92 -9.85 2.40 -2.40
C ARG A 92 -9.98 0.88 -2.29
N ALA A 93 -8.99 0.13 -2.79
CA ALA A 93 -8.97 -1.32 -2.67
C ALA A 93 -8.93 -1.80 -1.21
N VAL A 94 -8.29 -1.06 -0.30
CA VAL A 94 -8.34 -1.34 1.16
C VAL A 94 -9.71 -0.98 1.75
N LEU A 95 -10.32 0.12 1.33
CA LEU A 95 -11.66 0.53 1.76
C LEU A 95 -12.72 -0.50 1.35
N GLU A 96 -12.57 -1.09 0.17
CA GLU A 96 -13.41 -2.14 -0.41
C GLU A 96 -13.08 -3.55 0.11
N GLU A 97 -12.12 -3.67 1.04
CA GLU A 97 -11.73 -4.94 1.67
C GLU A 97 -11.25 -6.02 0.69
N THR A 98 -10.68 -5.59 -0.43
CA THR A 98 -10.12 -6.49 -1.46
C THR A 98 -8.96 -7.33 -0.90
N THR A 99 -8.61 -8.41 -1.60
CA THR A 99 -7.54 -9.32 -1.16
C THR A 99 -6.17 -8.66 -1.34
N ILE A 100 -5.30 -8.77 -0.33
CA ILE A 100 -3.88 -8.43 -0.43
C ILE A 100 -3.08 -9.71 -0.70
N VAL A 101 -2.40 -9.77 -1.86
CA VAL A 101 -1.67 -10.97 -2.30
C VAL A 101 -0.18 -10.68 -2.35
N THR A 102 0.58 -11.27 -1.43
CA THR A 102 2.05 -11.10 -1.39
C THR A 102 2.79 -12.21 -2.10
N ASP A 103 3.96 -11.94 -2.68
CA ASP A 103 4.77 -12.98 -3.31
C ASP A 103 5.27 -14.04 -2.30
N ILE A 104 5.74 -13.60 -1.13
CA ILE A 104 6.29 -14.48 -0.08
C ILE A 104 5.78 -14.18 1.34
N THR A 105 6.10 -15.07 2.27
CA THR A 105 5.71 -14.98 3.69
C THR A 105 6.24 -13.73 4.39
N MET A 106 7.47 -13.27 4.10
CA MET A 106 8.05 -12.12 4.78
C MET A 106 7.29 -10.82 4.49
N ALA A 107 6.89 -10.59 3.23
CA ALA A 107 6.08 -9.43 2.87
C ALA A 107 4.74 -9.46 3.62
N LYS A 108 4.04 -10.61 3.61
CA LYS A 108 2.79 -10.81 4.36
C LYS A 108 2.94 -10.53 5.85
N ALA A 109 4.06 -10.93 6.45
CA ALA A 109 4.28 -10.76 7.89
C ALA A 109 4.55 -9.30 8.29
N GLY A 110 5.01 -8.46 7.36
CA GLY A 110 5.25 -7.04 7.61
C GLY A 110 4.03 -6.15 7.38
N ILE A 111 2.97 -6.68 6.74
CA ILE A 111 1.72 -5.94 6.53
C ILE A 111 0.89 -5.99 7.82
N THR A 112 0.41 -4.84 8.28
CA THR A 112 -0.44 -4.74 9.47
C THR A 112 -1.74 -5.51 9.26
N GLY A 113 -2.31 -6.05 10.35
CA GLY A 113 -3.67 -6.59 10.33
C GLY A 113 -4.68 -5.64 11.00
N ARG A 114 -4.29 -4.39 11.25
CA ARG A 114 -5.13 -3.37 11.91
C ARG A 114 -5.57 -2.33 10.89
N GLY A 115 -6.79 -1.81 11.09
CA GLY A 115 -7.33 -0.74 10.25
C GLY A 115 -7.93 -1.20 8.93
N HIS A 116 -8.09 -2.51 8.69
CA HIS A 116 -8.81 -3.07 7.55
C HIS A 116 -9.19 -4.53 7.79
N ASP A 117 -10.17 -5.05 7.05
CA ASP A 117 -10.58 -6.46 7.07
C ASP A 117 -10.16 -7.24 5.81
N CYS A 118 -9.34 -6.64 4.93
CA CYS A 118 -8.77 -7.30 3.75
C CYS A 118 -8.16 -8.67 4.08
N GLU A 119 -8.53 -9.69 3.32
CA GLU A 119 -7.84 -10.97 3.41
C GLU A 119 -6.40 -10.83 2.90
N THR A 120 -5.42 -11.08 3.76
CA THR A 120 -4.01 -11.11 3.35
C THR A 120 -3.55 -12.55 3.15
N ARG A 121 -3.05 -12.87 1.96
CA ARG A 121 -2.51 -14.19 1.61
C ARG A 121 -1.20 -14.09 0.84
N LYS A 122 -0.46 -15.20 0.82
CA LYS A 122 0.82 -15.31 0.09
C LYS A 122 0.67 -16.23 -1.11
N ALA A 123 1.33 -15.88 -2.21
CA ALA A 123 1.43 -16.70 -3.41
C ALA A 123 2.24 -17.96 -3.11
N ILE A 124 3.46 -17.79 -2.57
CA ILE A 124 4.38 -18.93 -2.38
C ILE A 124 3.74 -20.08 -1.61
N GLY A 125 3.78 -21.26 -2.22
CA GLY A 125 3.13 -22.47 -1.71
C GLY A 125 1.98 -22.96 -2.58
N ASN A 126 1.50 -22.13 -3.52
CA ASN A 126 0.59 -22.52 -4.59
C ASN A 126 1.40 -22.91 -5.83
N GLY A 127 1.02 -23.94 -6.61
CA GLY A 127 1.72 -24.26 -7.87
C GLY A 127 3.04 -25.05 -7.74
N ALA A 128 3.18 -25.88 -6.70
CA ALA A 128 4.36 -26.74 -6.53
C ALA A 128 4.51 -27.74 -7.70
N GLU A 129 3.39 -28.29 -8.17
CA GLU A 129 3.31 -29.17 -9.34
C GLU A 129 3.74 -28.43 -10.61
N LEU A 130 3.17 -27.24 -10.85
CA LEU A 130 3.49 -26.41 -12.02
C LEU A 130 4.99 -26.06 -12.07
N ALA A 131 5.59 -25.70 -10.94
CA ALA A 131 7.02 -25.43 -10.86
C ALA A 131 7.87 -26.66 -11.22
N LYS A 132 7.46 -27.84 -10.77
CA LYS A 132 8.16 -29.10 -11.04
C LYS A 132 8.05 -29.51 -12.51
N GLU A 133 6.88 -29.31 -13.12
CA GLU A 133 6.61 -29.71 -14.50
C GLU A 133 7.31 -28.80 -15.52
N THR A 134 7.37 -27.50 -15.25
CA THR A 134 7.87 -26.49 -16.19
C THR A 134 9.32 -26.05 -15.92
N GLY A 135 9.85 -26.33 -14.72
CA GLY A 135 11.17 -25.87 -14.29
C GLY A 135 11.24 -24.39 -13.90
N MET A 136 10.10 -23.68 -13.85
CA MET A 136 10.06 -22.29 -13.39
C MET A 136 10.27 -22.17 -11.88
N THR A 137 10.56 -20.96 -11.40
CA THR A 137 10.67 -20.70 -9.96
C THR A 137 9.34 -20.92 -9.26
N ARG A 138 9.38 -21.41 -8.01
CA ARG A 138 8.17 -21.61 -7.19
C ARG A 138 7.29 -20.37 -7.11
N THR A 139 7.88 -19.18 -6.97
CA THR A 139 7.14 -17.92 -6.87
C THR A 139 6.41 -17.57 -8.17
N ALA A 140 7.05 -17.73 -9.33
CA ALA A 140 6.39 -17.56 -10.63
C ALA A 140 5.21 -18.54 -10.79
N ALA A 141 5.44 -19.84 -10.51
CA ALA A 141 4.38 -20.84 -10.58
C ALA A 141 3.21 -20.55 -9.63
N SER A 142 3.51 -20.03 -8.43
CA SER A 142 2.51 -19.60 -7.47
C SER A 142 1.64 -18.45 -7.96
N VAL A 143 2.24 -17.45 -8.60
CA VAL A 143 1.49 -16.32 -9.18
C VAL A 143 0.53 -16.85 -10.24
N LEU A 144 1.03 -17.61 -11.22
CA LEU A 144 0.21 -18.18 -12.29
C LEU A 144 -0.91 -19.08 -11.77
N GLU A 145 -0.66 -19.83 -10.70
CA GLU A 145 -1.67 -20.72 -10.12
C GLU A 145 -2.76 -19.96 -9.36
N LEU A 146 -2.41 -18.87 -8.68
CA LEU A 146 -3.39 -18.00 -8.04
C LEU A 146 -4.18 -17.18 -9.06
N ASP A 147 -3.53 -16.73 -10.12
CA ASP A 147 -4.15 -16.02 -11.24
C ASP A 147 -5.24 -16.85 -11.93
N LYS A 148 -4.97 -18.12 -12.25
CA LYS A 148 -5.97 -19.06 -12.79
C LYS A 148 -7.22 -19.21 -11.91
N ARG A 149 -7.13 -18.89 -10.63
CA ARG A 149 -8.24 -18.95 -9.67
C ARG A 149 -8.94 -17.59 -9.51
N GLY A 150 -8.55 -16.57 -10.28
CA GLY A 150 -9.07 -15.21 -10.22
C GLY A 150 -8.64 -14.43 -8.98
N VAL A 151 -7.58 -14.85 -8.28
CA VAL A 151 -7.20 -14.26 -6.99
C VAL A 151 -6.56 -12.87 -7.13
N TYR A 152 -6.05 -12.54 -8.32
CA TYR A 152 -5.43 -11.24 -8.59
C TYR A 152 -6.40 -10.20 -9.16
N GLU A 153 -7.63 -10.58 -9.50
CA GLU A 153 -8.63 -9.63 -9.97
C GLU A 153 -9.02 -8.70 -8.83
N GLU A 154 -8.95 -7.39 -9.07
CA GLU A 154 -9.19 -6.30 -8.09
C GLU A 154 -8.31 -6.37 -6.83
N ALA A 155 -7.30 -7.25 -6.81
CA ALA A 155 -6.46 -7.44 -5.64
C ALA A 155 -5.37 -6.37 -5.54
N ILE A 156 -4.87 -6.16 -4.32
CA ILE A 156 -3.62 -5.46 -4.08
C ILE A 156 -2.47 -6.46 -4.23
N ALA A 157 -1.74 -6.37 -5.34
CA ALA A 157 -0.66 -7.31 -5.66
C ALA A 157 0.68 -6.80 -5.14
N VAL A 158 1.30 -7.53 -4.21
CA VAL A 158 2.52 -7.11 -3.50
C VAL A 158 3.69 -8.03 -3.79
N VAL A 159 4.71 -7.54 -4.51
CA VAL A 159 5.91 -8.31 -4.87
C VAL A 159 7.14 -7.66 -4.24
N GLY A 160 7.60 -8.23 -3.12
CA GLY A 160 8.73 -7.66 -2.38
C GLY A 160 10.06 -8.41 -2.58
N ASN A 161 10.05 -9.66 -3.04
CA ASN A 161 11.25 -10.50 -3.02
C ASN A 161 11.62 -11.06 -4.39
N ALA A 162 10.69 -11.63 -5.14
CA ALA A 162 11.02 -12.43 -6.32
C ALA A 162 10.81 -11.66 -7.63
N PRO A 163 11.87 -11.30 -8.39
CA PRO A 163 11.73 -10.74 -9.74
C PRO A 163 10.91 -11.63 -10.67
N THR A 164 11.00 -12.95 -10.50
CA THR A 164 10.22 -13.90 -11.30
C THR A 164 8.72 -13.91 -10.95
N ALA A 165 8.33 -13.49 -9.75
CA ALA A 165 6.92 -13.26 -9.43
C ALA A 165 6.41 -12.00 -10.13
N ALA A 166 7.22 -10.93 -10.17
CA ALA A 166 6.86 -9.70 -10.90
C ALA A 166 6.72 -9.95 -12.40
N PHE A 167 7.61 -10.73 -13.02
CA PHE A 167 7.43 -11.15 -14.41
C PHE A 167 6.14 -11.95 -14.63
N ALA A 168 5.88 -12.95 -13.80
CA ALA A 168 4.67 -13.76 -13.93
C ALA A 168 3.39 -12.92 -13.74
N LEU A 169 3.40 -11.95 -12.82
CA LEU A 169 2.27 -11.04 -12.62
C LEU A 169 2.08 -10.14 -13.85
N ALA A 170 3.17 -9.66 -14.45
CA ALA A 170 3.09 -8.89 -15.68
C ALA A 170 2.51 -9.71 -16.84
N ASP A 171 2.92 -10.98 -16.98
CA ASP A 171 2.35 -11.89 -17.98
C ASP A 171 0.83 -12.08 -17.74
N CYS A 172 0.38 -12.23 -16.49
CA CYS A 172 -1.05 -12.31 -16.16
C CYS A 172 -1.81 -11.05 -16.57
N ILE A 173 -1.22 -9.87 -16.39
CA ILE A 173 -1.86 -8.59 -16.76
C ILE A 173 -2.01 -8.49 -18.28
N GLU A 174 -1.01 -8.91 -19.05
CA GLU A 174 -1.15 -9.00 -20.51
C GLU A 174 -2.26 -9.95 -20.93
N ASP A 175 -2.41 -11.07 -20.22
CA ASP A 175 -3.44 -12.08 -20.47
C ASP A 175 -4.85 -11.67 -19.98
N GLY A 176 -4.98 -10.51 -19.34
CA GLY A 176 -6.27 -9.88 -19.03
C GLY A 176 -6.57 -9.65 -17.55
N THR A 177 -5.71 -10.12 -16.63
CA THR A 177 -5.91 -9.91 -15.19
C THR A 177 -5.78 -8.43 -14.83
N ARG A 178 -6.65 -7.92 -13.95
CA ARG A 178 -6.64 -6.51 -13.52
C ARG A 178 -6.58 -6.38 -12.00
N PRO A 179 -5.38 -6.38 -11.38
CA PRO A 179 -5.22 -5.96 -9.99
C PRO A 179 -5.68 -4.52 -9.79
N ALA A 180 -6.19 -4.18 -8.60
CA ALA A 180 -6.58 -2.80 -8.28
C ALA A 180 -5.36 -1.88 -8.17
N THR A 181 -4.25 -2.39 -7.63
CA THR A 181 -2.95 -1.73 -7.65
C THR A 181 -1.83 -2.75 -7.45
N ILE A 182 -0.62 -2.40 -7.86
CA ILE A 182 0.59 -3.21 -7.68
C ILE A 182 1.60 -2.48 -6.82
N VAL A 183 2.16 -3.16 -5.81
CA VAL A 183 3.36 -2.71 -5.09
C VAL A 183 4.50 -3.68 -5.42
N ALA A 184 5.38 -3.31 -6.36
CA ALA A 184 6.45 -4.18 -6.84
C ALA A 184 7.84 -3.58 -6.56
N THR A 185 8.48 -4.10 -5.52
CA THR A 185 9.83 -3.71 -5.09
C THR A 185 10.77 -4.92 -4.91
N PRO A 186 10.81 -5.93 -5.80
CA PRO A 186 11.72 -7.05 -5.64
C PRO A 186 13.18 -6.58 -5.59
N VAL A 187 13.90 -6.99 -4.55
CA VAL A 187 15.34 -6.72 -4.40
C VAL A 187 16.17 -7.71 -5.21
N GLY A 188 17.29 -7.25 -5.78
CA GLY A 188 18.24 -8.18 -6.37
C GLY A 188 19.21 -7.55 -7.36
N PHE A 189 20.27 -8.30 -7.67
CA PHE A 189 21.28 -7.94 -8.66
C PHE A 189 21.01 -8.57 -10.03
N VAL A 190 20.03 -9.46 -10.11
CA VAL A 190 19.65 -10.19 -11.32
C VAL A 190 18.16 -9.98 -11.52
N LYS A 191 17.77 -9.47 -12.68
CA LYS A 191 16.38 -9.37 -13.13
C LYS A 191 15.46 -8.45 -12.33
N ALA A 192 15.90 -7.89 -11.19
CA ALA A 192 15.07 -7.07 -10.33
C ALA A 192 14.66 -5.75 -11.01
N GLU A 193 15.60 -5.07 -11.64
CA GLU A 193 15.36 -3.83 -12.40
C GLU A 193 14.45 -4.09 -13.59
N GLU A 194 14.80 -5.11 -14.39
CA GLU A 194 14.05 -5.50 -15.58
C GLU A 194 12.62 -5.95 -15.24
N SER A 195 12.43 -6.65 -14.11
CA SER A 195 11.08 -7.08 -13.69
C SER A 195 10.17 -5.93 -13.27
N ARG A 196 10.72 -4.87 -12.66
CA ARG A 196 9.94 -3.68 -12.28
C ARG A 196 9.67 -2.79 -13.47
N GLN A 197 10.64 -2.64 -14.37
CA GLN A 197 10.42 -2.00 -15.65
C GLN A 197 9.28 -2.70 -16.40
N ARG A 198 9.31 -4.03 -16.47
CA ARG A 198 8.25 -4.80 -17.10
C ARG A 198 6.88 -4.58 -16.45
N VAL A 199 6.82 -4.51 -15.12
CA VAL A 199 5.58 -4.16 -14.40
C VAL A 199 5.09 -2.78 -14.81
N ARG A 200 5.96 -1.76 -14.89
CA ARG A 200 5.56 -0.41 -15.33
C ARG A 200 5.03 -0.41 -16.77
N GLU A 201 5.71 -1.10 -17.68
CA GLU A 201 5.29 -1.20 -19.09
C GLU A 201 3.88 -1.77 -19.23
N VAL A 202 3.57 -2.90 -18.55
CA VAL A 202 2.20 -3.46 -18.59
C VAL A 202 1.20 -2.61 -17.80
N SER A 203 1.66 -1.91 -16.76
CA SER A 203 0.81 -1.01 -15.97
C SER A 203 0.30 0.15 -16.83
N GLU A 204 1.20 0.77 -17.60
CA GLU A 204 0.86 1.81 -18.57
C GLU A 204 -0.01 1.28 -19.71
N GLU A 205 0.35 0.14 -20.30
CA GLU A 205 -0.35 -0.41 -21.47
C GLU A 205 -1.77 -0.88 -21.15
N TYR A 206 -1.98 -1.47 -19.97
CA TYR A 206 -3.24 -2.11 -19.59
C TYR A 206 -4.04 -1.35 -18.52
N GLY A 207 -3.56 -0.17 -18.10
CA GLY A 207 -4.24 0.71 -17.14
C GLY A 207 -4.32 0.13 -15.73
N VAL A 208 -3.27 -0.57 -15.29
CA VAL A 208 -3.18 -1.13 -13.92
C VAL A 208 -2.25 -0.23 -13.09
N PRO A 209 -2.72 0.44 -12.03
CA PRO A 209 -1.86 1.31 -11.24
C PRO A 209 -0.74 0.55 -10.52
N ALA A 210 0.45 1.14 -10.43
CA ALA A 210 1.61 0.52 -9.80
C ALA A 210 2.51 1.51 -9.06
N ILE A 211 3.06 1.04 -7.93
CA ILE A 211 4.14 1.65 -7.17
C ILE A 211 5.34 0.71 -7.26
N THR A 212 6.42 1.19 -7.87
CA THR A 212 7.66 0.44 -8.04
C THR A 212 8.86 1.27 -7.59
N ASN A 213 10.07 0.78 -7.85
CA ASN A 213 11.28 1.58 -7.68
C ASN A 213 12.37 1.23 -8.69
N VAL A 214 13.35 2.13 -8.88
CA VAL A 214 14.50 1.91 -9.78
C VAL A 214 15.72 1.31 -9.07
N GLY A 215 16.70 0.86 -9.85
CA GLY A 215 17.98 0.35 -9.35
C GLY A 215 17.90 -1.11 -8.88
N ARG A 216 18.59 -1.47 -7.79
CA ARG A 216 18.65 -2.87 -7.28
C ARG A 216 18.11 -3.04 -5.85
N ARG A 217 17.90 -1.91 -5.18
CA ARG A 217 17.36 -1.81 -3.83
C ARG A 217 15.86 -2.14 -3.85
N GLY A 218 15.33 -2.59 -2.73
CA GLY A 218 13.94 -3.03 -2.59
C GLY A 218 13.83 -4.00 -1.41
N GLY A 219 12.89 -4.94 -1.49
CA GLY A 219 12.76 -6.03 -0.54
C GLY A 219 11.35 -6.11 0.05
N SER A 220 11.10 -7.20 0.77
CA SER A 220 9.82 -7.42 1.45
C SER A 220 9.50 -6.36 2.50
N GLY A 221 10.52 -5.79 3.16
CA GLY A 221 10.32 -4.70 4.13
C GLY A 221 9.75 -3.45 3.46
N LEU A 222 10.30 -3.07 2.30
CA LEU A 222 9.80 -1.93 1.53
C LEU A 222 8.38 -2.21 1.02
N ALA A 223 8.17 -3.35 0.37
CA ALA A 223 6.86 -3.71 -0.16
C ALA A 223 5.77 -3.69 0.92
N ALA A 224 6.07 -4.23 2.11
CA ALA A 224 5.16 -4.19 3.25
C ALA A 224 4.93 -2.76 3.74
N ALA A 225 5.98 -1.95 3.88
CA ALA A 225 5.87 -0.56 4.34
C ALA A 225 5.02 0.29 3.40
N LEU A 226 5.21 0.18 2.08
CA LEU A 226 4.40 0.91 1.09
C LEU A 226 2.95 0.42 1.09
N THR A 227 2.71 -0.89 1.26
CA THR A 227 1.35 -1.43 1.38
C THR A 227 0.67 -0.94 2.66
N ASN A 228 1.42 -0.84 3.77
CA ASN A 228 0.90 -0.26 5.01
C ASN A 228 0.54 1.22 4.86
N GLU A 229 1.26 1.97 4.02
CA GLU A 229 0.88 3.35 3.72
C GLU A 229 -0.47 3.42 2.99
N LEU A 230 -0.76 2.50 2.06
CA LEU A 230 -2.09 2.40 1.44
C LEU A 230 -3.19 2.17 2.49
N ILE A 231 -2.91 1.33 3.48
CA ILE A 231 -3.81 1.05 4.61
C ILE A 231 -4.00 2.30 5.49
N HIS A 232 -2.93 3.06 5.74
CA HIS A 232 -2.99 4.29 6.51
C HIS A 232 -3.81 5.36 5.77
N VAL A 233 -3.56 5.57 4.48
CA VAL A 233 -4.39 6.49 3.66
C VAL A 233 -5.86 6.07 3.72
N ALA A 234 -6.17 4.77 3.60
CA ALA A 234 -7.55 4.28 3.73
C ALA A 234 -8.14 4.50 5.13
N LYS A 235 -7.34 4.38 6.20
CA LYS A 235 -7.78 4.70 7.57
C LYS A 235 -8.16 6.18 7.67
N ASP A 236 -7.29 7.08 7.21
CA ASP A 236 -7.50 8.53 7.29
C ASP A 236 -8.76 8.96 6.52
N VAL A 237 -9.15 8.20 5.49
CA VAL A 237 -10.42 8.41 4.78
C VAL A 237 -11.62 7.97 5.61
N ARG A 238 -11.52 6.83 6.31
CA ARG A 238 -12.61 6.36 7.19
C ARG A 238 -12.84 7.28 8.39
N THR A 239 -11.81 7.98 8.84
CA THR A 239 -11.86 8.94 9.95
C THR A 239 -12.20 10.36 9.49
N ASP A 240 -12.52 10.56 8.21
CA ASP A 240 -12.79 11.86 7.59
C ASP A 240 -11.63 12.87 7.71
N GLU A 241 -10.40 12.38 7.96
CA GLU A 241 -9.16 13.18 8.01
C GLU A 241 -8.59 13.42 6.60
N LEU A 242 -9.01 12.63 5.62
CA LEU A 242 -8.56 12.74 4.23
C LEU A 242 -9.68 12.46 3.21
N GLU A 243 -9.90 13.38 2.27
CA GLU A 243 -10.77 13.15 1.11
C GLU A 243 -9.93 12.66 -0.09
N LEU A 244 -10.08 11.38 -0.47
CA LEU A 244 -9.32 10.75 -1.57
C LEU A 244 -9.57 11.39 -2.93
N ASP A 245 -10.79 11.83 -3.18
CA ASP A 245 -11.24 12.30 -4.51
C ASP A 245 -10.98 13.79 -4.73
N LEU A 246 -10.16 14.42 -3.88
CA LEU A 246 -9.70 15.79 -4.08
C LEU A 246 -8.26 15.82 -4.61
N PRO A 247 -7.93 16.74 -5.54
CA PRO A 247 -6.54 17.02 -5.91
C PRO A 247 -5.71 17.47 -4.71
N ALA A 248 -4.40 17.20 -4.74
CA ALA A 248 -3.46 17.54 -3.66
C ALA A 248 -3.53 19.02 -3.25
N GLU A 249 -3.57 19.94 -4.23
CA GLU A 249 -3.67 21.38 -3.98
C GLU A 249 -4.93 21.76 -3.17
N THR A 250 -6.05 21.06 -3.43
CA THR A 250 -7.32 21.32 -2.74
C THR A 250 -7.29 20.77 -1.32
N ARG A 251 -6.67 19.59 -1.10
CA ARG A 251 -6.47 19.03 0.24
C ARG A 251 -5.58 19.95 1.09
N ALA A 252 -4.49 20.46 0.51
CA ALA A 252 -3.58 21.38 1.19
C ALA A 252 -4.28 22.69 1.61
N ALA A 253 -5.10 23.28 0.73
CA ALA A 253 -5.85 24.51 1.03
C ALA A 253 -6.84 24.32 2.19
N ARG A 254 -7.56 23.19 2.23
CA ARG A 254 -8.50 22.90 3.34
C ARG A 254 -7.79 22.68 4.68
N ALA A 255 -6.63 22.04 4.66
CA ALA A 255 -5.82 21.87 5.87
C ALA A 255 -5.36 23.22 6.45
N SER A 256 -5.02 24.19 5.59
CA SER A 256 -4.66 25.55 6.04
C SER A 256 -5.85 26.36 6.57
N ASP A 257 -7.03 26.23 5.97
CA ASP A 257 -8.24 26.95 6.40
C ASP A 257 -8.76 26.43 7.76
N GLY A 258 -8.75 25.11 7.99
CA GLY A 258 -9.11 24.52 9.28
C GLY A 258 -8.12 24.83 10.41
N ALA A 259 -6.86 25.11 10.08
CA ALA A 259 -5.87 25.60 11.03
C ALA A 259 -6.08 27.06 11.42
N THR A 260 -6.71 27.87 10.55
CA THR A 260 -6.99 29.29 10.85
C THR A 260 -8.23 29.47 11.73
N GLU A 261 -9.26 28.63 11.58
CA GLU A 261 -10.44 28.67 12.45
C GLU A 261 -10.15 28.27 13.91
N ASN A 262 -9.16 27.38 14.14
CA ASN A 262 -8.77 26.95 15.49
C ASN A 262 -7.86 27.95 16.24
N ASP A 263 -7.35 28.98 15.57
CA ASP A 263 -6.47 30.01 16.17
C ASP A 263 -7.22 31.32 16.47
N GLU A 264 -8.47 31.47 16.01
CA GLU A 264 -9.35 32.61 16.37
C GLU A 264 -10.13 32.40 17.68
N ASP A 265 -10.14 31.18 18.23
CA ASP A 265 -10.86 30.81 19.47
C ASP A 265 -9.94 30.56 20.69
N ARG A 266 -8.67 31.01 20.65
CA ARG A 266 -7.71 30.94 21.76
C ARG A 266 -7.34 32.30 22.39
#